data_AF-A0A2T7TM97-F1
#
_entry.id   AF-A0A2T7TM97-F1
#
_cell.length_a   1.000
_cell.length_b   1.000
_cell.length_c   1.000
_cell.angle_alpha   90.00
_cell.angle_beta   90.00
_cell.angle_gamma   90.00
#
_symmetry.space_group_name_H-M   'P 1'
#
loop_
_entity.id
_entity.type
_entity.pdbx_description
1 polymer ?
#
loop_
_entity_poly.entity_id
_entity_poly.type
_entity_poly.pdbx_seq_one_letter_code
_entity_poly.pdbx_strand_id
1 'polypeptide(L)'
;MVALLLIAPTLSTAAAAAPPGGTQLSELRYYQAAVNLFPETDGAYAGAVSFRQDVKGEATVDVFLSRAATISCPDLSEDIATTTIQTEGRGSREPGPVELDIGHSLEEALGHAVVDLTVTDSPGCGEPESVSVLPAQDVQITVTGTTPRFFTGIGGTTSSGSDRSSGRFYDFSRDGTGTLSVGSLIVGVESPAAFLKFAVERQRTHGEAPVAPDPVAPPGGTGARGDYSAEFEPTGGLGVLFEDAIVQASTSSPPERATTVSASSLTVELVDCGDGTTAIREQFVVGSGPGVLTIGRKLGTATASGSIQFDRFVSDGCQGGEPVTDTVVLPVDLNLAASAPLVRVSDTRWQIRPGEGAERTKGWYLGREATGTVAVGAVAGTTNLAAIGSSGP
;
A
#
# COMPACT_ATOMS: atom_id res chain seq x y z
N MET A 1 -8.52 8.99 15.48
CA MET A 1 -7.11 8.57 15.61
C MET A 1 -6.82 7.69 14.39
N VAL A 2 -6.56 8.33 13.25
CA VAL A 2 -6.45 7.66 11.95
C VAL A 2 -4.98 7.34 11.71
N ALA A 3 -4.67 6.06 11.57
CA ALA A 3 -3.34 5.58 11.25
C ALA A 3 -3.00 6.00 9.81
N LEU A 4 -2.09 6.96 9.68
CA LEU A 4 -1.48 7.31 8.41
C LEU A 4 -0.55 6.16 7.99
N LEU A 5 -1.06 5.23 7.18
CA LEU A 5 -0.21 4.29 6.45
C LEU A 5 0.56 5.07 5.38
N LEU A 6 1.73 5.58 5.75
CA LEU A 6 2.74 6.03 4.80
C LEU A 6 3.34 4.78 4.14
N ILE A 7 2.78 4.44 2.98
CA ILE A 7 3.37 3.52 2.00
C ILE A 7 4.79 4.02 1.71
N ALA A 8 5.78 3.14 1.87
CA ALA A 8 7.16 3.44 1.50
C ALA A 8 7.23 3.83 0.01
N PRO A 9 8.07 4.80 -0.39
CA PRO A 9 8.26 5.08 -1.81
C PRO A 9 8.95 3.89 -2.48
N THR A 10 8.18 3.07 -3.19
CA THR A 10 8.69 2.13 -4.20
C THR A 10 9.02 2.92 -5.46
N LEU A 11 10.16 3.63 -5.44
CA LEU A 11 10.74 4.18 -6.67
C LEU A 11 11.37 3.03 -7.46
N SER A 12 10.57 2.35 -8.28
CA SER A 12 11.04 1.57 -9.41
C SER A 12 11.55 2.52 -10.50
N THR A 13 12.76 3.05 -10.32
CA THR A 13 13.53 3.53 -11.46
C THR A 13 14.29 2.33 -12.02
N ALA A 14 14.09 2.03 -13.30
CA ALA A 14 14.86 1.02 -14.01
C ALA A 14 16.35 1.37 -13.89
N ALA A 15 17.04 0.75 -12.94
CA ALA A 15 18.47 0.92 -12.76
C ALA A 15 19.15 0.26 -13.96
N ALA A 16 19.80 1.07 -14.79
CA ALA A 16 20.80 0.57 -15.72
C ALA A 16 21.74 -0.36 -14.93
N ALA A 17 21.93 -1.59 -15.41
CA ALA A 17 22.75 -2.60 -14.77
C ALA A 17 24.17 -2.03 -14.54
N ALA A 18 24.44 -1.65 -13.29
CA ALA A 18 25.76 -1.19 -12.90
C ALA A 18 26.73 -2.38 -12.83
N PRO A 19 28.04 -2.15 -12.99
CA PRO A 19 29.03 -3.22 -12.95
C PRO A 19 29.02 -3.92 -11.58
N PRO A 20 29.33 -5.23 -11.53
CA PRO A 20 29.39 -5.96 -10.27
C PRO A 20 30.46 -5.35 -9.34
N GLY A 21 30.05 -4.93 -8.14
CA GLY A 21 30.94 -4.50 -7.04
C GLY A 21 31.11 -3.00 -6.80
N GLY A 22 30.46 -2.11 -7.56
CA GLY A 22 30.49 -0.67 -7.34
C GLY A 22 29.52 -0.18 -6.25
N THR A 23 29.88 0.88 -5.53
CA THR A 23 28.89 1.59 -4.66
C THR A 23 28.03 2.49 -5.55
N GLN A 24 26.72 2.29 -5.53
CA GLN A 24 25.76 3.19 -6.16
C GLN A 24 25.36 4.29 -5.18
N LEU A 25 25.29 5.53 -5.68
CA LEU A 25 24.84 6.70 -4.93
C LEU A 25 23.77 7.41 -5.73
N SER A 26 22.61 7.64 -5.12
CA SER A 26 21.63 8.58 -5.62
C SER A 26 21.37 9.65 -4.57
N GLU A 27 21.26 10.89 -5.03
CA GLU A 27 20.83 12.01 -4.22
C GLU A 27 19.81 12.81 -5.01
N LEU A 28 18.63 12.96 -4.42
CA LEU A 28 17.53 13.73 -4.95
C LEU A 28 17.21 14.82 -3.96
N ARG A 29 17.06 16.05 -4.45
CA ARG A 29 16.64 17.18 -3.64
C ARG A 29 15.53 17.87 -4.40
N TYR A 30 14.44 18.20 -3.74
CA TYR A 30 13.32 18.83 -4.43
C TYR A 30 12.52 19.73 -3.51
N TYR A 31 11.91 20.73 -4.13
CA TYR A 31 10.84 21.51 -3.54
C TYR A 31 9.50 20.95 -3.96
N GLN A 32 8.50 21.04 -3.10
CA GLN A 32 7.14 20.62 -3.39
C GLN A 32 6.14 21.55 -2.72
N ALA A 33 5.08 21.88 -3.45
CA ALA A 33 3.90 22.55 -2.95
C ALA A 33 2.68 21.69 -3.32
N ALA A 34 1.69 21.62 -2.44
CA ALA A 34 0.43 20.95 -2.77
C ALA A 34 -0.74 21.59 -2.06
N VAL A 35 -1.91 21.49 -2.70
CA VAL A 35 -3.22 21.84 -2.13
C VAL A 35 -4.07 20.58 -2.14
N ASN A 36 -4.58 20.19 -0.99
CA ASN A 36 -5.46 19.04 -0.83
C ASN A 36 -6.91 19.53 -0.71
N LEU A 37 -7.83 18.90 -1.42
CA LEU A 37 -9.26 19.11 -1.25
C LEU A 37 -9.84 17.97 -0.41
N PHE A 38 -10.70 18.33 0.53
CA PHE A 38 -11.52 17.37 1.27
C PHE A 38 -12.97 17.49 0.81
N PRO A 39 -13.70 16.37 0.70
CA PRO A 39 -15.09 16.43 0.28
C PRO A 39 -15.91 17.05 1.41
N GLU A 40 -16.49 18.23 1.17
CA GLU A 40 -17.38 18.90 2.14
C GLU A 40 -18.85 18.50 1.96
N THR A 41 -19.21 18.03 0.76
CA THR A 41 -20.58 17.62 0.38
C THR A 41 -20.55 16.45 -0.60
N ASP A 42 -21.67 15.74 -0.72
CA ASP A 42 -21.82 14.68 -1.73
C ASP A 42 -21.60 15.24 -3.15
N GLY A 43 -20.83 14.52 -3.97
CA GLY A 43 -20.42 14.97 -5.31
C GLY A 43 -19.30 16.02 -5.35
N ALA A 44 -18.79 16.48 -4.20
CA ALA A 44 -17.62 17.37 -4.16
C ALA A 44 -16.31 16.64 -4.49
N TYR A 45 -15.36 17.36 -5.07
CA TYR A 45 -14.03 16.81 -5.33
C TYR A 45 -13.20 16.70 -4.04
N ALA A 46 -12.50 15.57 -3.94
CA ALA A 46 -11.49 15.26 -2.94
C ALA A 46 -10.21 14.83 -3.64
N GLY A 47 -9.05 15.11 -3.05
CA GLY A 47 -7.76 14.72 -3.62
C GLY A 47 -6.71 15.79 -3.46
N ALA A 48 -5.75 15.85 -4.38
CA ALA A 48 -4.65 16.80 -4.30
C ALA A 48 -4.16 17.22 -5.69
N VAL A 49 -3.65 18.45 -5.73
CA VAL A 49 -2.77 18.90 -6.82
C VAL A 49 -1.44 19.27 -6.20
N SER A 50 -0.37 18.73 -6.76
CA SER A 50 0.98 18.94 -6.27
C SER A 50 1.93 19.32 -7.39
N PHE A 51 2.71 20.37 -7.13
CA PHE A 51 3.85 20.74 -7.94
C PHE A 51 5.12 20.31 -7.23
N ARG A 52 6.06 19.77 -7.99
CA ARG A 52 7.37 19.38 -7.50
C ARG A 52 8.45 19.91 -8.43
N GLN A 53 9.54 20.40 -7.87
CA GLN A 53 10.70 20.84 -8.65
C GLN A 53 11.98 20.26 -8.05
N ASP A 54 12.68 19.44 -8.82
CA ASP A 54 13.99 18.94 -8.41
C ASP A 54 15.01 20.09 -8.43
N VAL A 55 15.93 20.12 -7.46
CA VAL A 55 16.96 21.16 -7.37
C VAL A 55 17.89 21.04 -8.57
N LYS A 56 17.82 22.03 -9.48
CA LYS A 56 18.47 22.05 -10.81
C LYS A 56 17.82 21.13 -11.86
N GLY A 57 16.64 20.60 -11.57
CA GLY A 57 15.82 19.86 -12.52
C GLY A 57 14.60 20.66 -12.94
N GLU A 58 13.73 19.98 -13.69
CA GLU A 58 12.47 20.55 -14.16
C GLU A 58 11.36 20.41 -13.11
N ALA A 59 10.37 21.29 -13.20
CA ALA A 59 9.16 21.17 -12.41
C ALA A 59 8.20 20.16 -13.05
N THR A 60 7.40 19.51 -12.23
CA THR A 60 6.39 18.54 -12.60
C THR A 60 5.11 18.81 -11.82
N VAL A 61 3.98 18.42 -12.39
CA VAL A 61 2.68 18.50 -11.71
C VAL A 61 2.04 17.11 -11.64
N ASP A 62 1.42 16.86 -10.49
CA ASP A 62 0.59 15.71 -10.22
C ASP A 62 -0.81 16.21 -9.87
N VAL A 63 -1.81 15.84 -10.66
CA VAL A 63 -3.22 16.07 -10.36
C VAL A 63 -3.85 14.74 -10.03
N PHE A 64 -4.57 14.66 -8.91
CA PHE A 64 -5.44 13.55 -8.60
C PHE A 64 -6.64 14.07 -7.83
N LEU A 65 -7.80 14.10 -8.48
CA LEU A 65 -9.04 14.63 -7.94
C LEU A 65 -10.17 13.67 -8.25
N SER A 66 -10.83 13.17 -7.22
CA SER A 66 -11.95 12.25 -7.34
C SER A 66 -13.18 12.82 -6.68
N ARG A 67 -14.35 12.60 -7.25
CA ARG A 67 -15.63 12.82 -6.58
C ARG A 67 -16.47 11.56 -6.65
N ALA A 68 -17.29 11.38 -5.63
CA ALA A 68 -18.33 10.36 -5.58
C ALA A 68 -19.65 11.05 -5.26
N ALA A 69 -20.71 10.66 -5.96
CA ALA A 69 -22.06 11.17 -5.73
C ALA A 69 -23.04 10.00 -5.64
N THR A 70 -23.93 10.03 -4.66
CA THR A 70 -25.03 9.06 -4.59
C THR A 70 -26.03 9.34 -5.69
N ILE A 71 -26.40 8.30 -6.44
CA ILE A 71 -27.39 8.37 -7.51
C ILE A 71 -28.52 7.35 -7.29
N SER A 72 -29.69 7.65 -7.84
CA SER A 72 -30.81 6.70 -7.87
C SER A 72 -30.91 6.06 -9.23
N CYS A 73 -30.85 4.74 -9.28
CA CYS A 73 -30.95 3.97 -10.50
C CYS A 73 -32.41 3.85 -10.98
N PRO A 74 -32.63 3.53 -12.28
CA PRO A 74 -33.98 3.35 -12.82
C PRO A 74 -34.81 2.27 -12.12
N ASP A 75 -34.16 1.29 -11.48
CA ASP A 75 -34.78 0.23 -10.68
C ASP A 75 -35.06 0.66 -9.23
N LEU A 76 -34.86 1.94 -8.90
CA LEU A 76 -35.01 2.56 -7.58
C LEU A 76 -33.96 2.09 -6.55
N SER A 77 -32.91 1.38 -6.97
CA SER A 77 -31.74 1.15 -6.14
C SER A 77 -30.89 2.43 -6.01
N GLU A 78 -30.08 2.52 -4.95
CA GLU A 78 -29.06 3.55 -4.81
C GLU A 78 -27.72 2.98 -5.28
N ASP A 79 -26.97 3.79 -6.02
CA ASP A 79 -25.61 3.48 -6.45
C ASP A 79 -24.71 4.71 -6.35
N ILE A 80 -23.42 4.56 -6.63
CA ILE A 80 -22.41 5.61 -6.53
C ILE A 80 -21.82 5.88 -7.92
N ALA A 81 -22.05 7.10 -8.41
CA ALA A 81 -21.33 7.61 -9.58
C ALA A 81 -19.99 8.19 -9.13
N THR A 82 -18.92 7.87 -9.85
CA THR A 82 -17.59 8.43 -9.58
C THR A 82 -16.99 9.09 -10.81
N THR A 83 -16.29 10.20 -10.58
CA THR A 83 -15.44 10.86 -11.59
C THR A 83 -14.06 11.04 -10.99
N THR A 84 -13.02 10.60 -11.70
CA THR A 84 -11.62 10.83 -11.33
C THR A 84 -10.91 11.60 -12.42
N ILE A 85 -10.24 12.68 -12.04
CA ILE A 85 -9.39 13.50 -12.90
C ILE A 85 -7.95 13.33 -12.42
N GLN A 86 -7.06 12.94 -13.32
CA GLN A 86 -5.65 12.76 -12.98
C GLN A 86 -4.72 13.06 -14.15
N THR A 87 -3.45 13.29 -13.87
CA THR A 87 -2.41 13.26 -14.91
C THR A 87 -2.17 11.81 -15.38
N GLU A 88 -1.73 11.61 -16.63
CA GLU A 88 -1.45 10.26 -17.18
C GLU A 88 -0.43 9.45 -16.36
N GLY A 89 0.46 10.15 -15.66
CA GLY A 89 1.43 9.55 -14.77
C GLY A 89 1.92 10.53 -13.72
N ARG A 90 2.73 10.01 -12.80
CA ARG A 90 3.44 10.85 -11.82
C ARG A 90 4.53 11.64 -12.53
N GLY A 91 4.63 12.92 -12.19
CA GLY A 91 5.62 13.83 -12.73
C GLY A 91 5.26 14.34 -14.12
N SER A 92 3.98 14.58 -14.41
CA SER A 92 3.54 15.06 -15.72
C SER A 92 4.12 16.45 -16.04
N ARG A 93 4.39 16.65 -17.34
CA ARG A 93 5.01 17.86 -17.89
C ARG A 93 4.41 18.29 -19.23
N GLU A 94 3.68 17.40 -19.89
CA GLU A 94 3.18 17.62 -21.24
C GLU A 94 1.73 18.15 -21.18
N PRO A 95 1.37 19.13 -22.03
CA PRO A 95 2.19 19.72 -23.10
C PRO A 95 3.10 20.88 -22.66
N GLY A 96 3.00 21.32 -21.40
CA GLY A 96 3.85 22.35 -20.81
C GLY A 96 3.40 23.79 -21.13
N PRO A 97 3.94 24.80 -20.42
CA PRO A 97 5.00 24.71 -19.41
C PRO A 97 4.50 24.20 -18.04
N VAL A 98 5.44 23.81 -17.17
CA VAL A 98 5.21 23.57 -15.74
C VAL A 98 6.22 24.39 -14.94
N GLU A 99 5.72 25.23 -14.05
CA GLU A 99 6.48 26.17 -13.25
C GLU A 99 6.09 26.04 -11.78
N LEU A 100 7.10 26.11 -10.91
CA LEU A 100 6.93 26.20 -9.47
C LEU A 100 7.87 27.28 -8.95
N ASP A 101 7.30 28.39 -8.49
CA ASP A 101 8.01 29.38 -7.69
C ASP A 101 7.76 29.07 -6.22
N ILE A 102 8.82 28.75 -5.49
CA ILE A 102 8.75 28.39 -4.06
C ILE A 102 9.96 28.93 -3.32
N GLY A 103 9.69 29.76 -2.31
CA GLY A 103 10.74 30.37 -1.52
C GLY A 103 11.50 29.35 -0.68
N HIS A 104 12.81 29.54 -0.50
CA HIS A 104 13.64 28.70 0.38
C HIS A 104 13.18 28.72 1.86
N SER A 105 12.46 29.76 2.29
CA SER A 105 11.84 29.87 3.61
C SER A 105 10.58 29.00 3.76
N LEU A 106 10.08 28.46 2.65
CA LEU A 106 8.82 27.74 2.53
C LEU A 106 7.64 28.57 3.05
N GLU A 107 7.64 29.88 2.82
CA GLU A 107 6.55 30.76 3.26
C GLU A 107 5.42 30.82 2.26
N GLU A 108 5.76 30.83 0.97
CA GLU A 108 4.80 30.90 -0.13
C GLU A 108 5.26 30.04 -1.30
N ALA A 109 4.31 29.55 -2.09
CA ALA A 109 4.56 28.99 -3.40
C ALA A 109 3.43 29.31 -4.39
N LEU A 110 3.82 29.45 -5.67
CA LEU A 110 2.94 29.55 -6.82
C LEU A 110 3.31 28.43 -7.80
N GLY A 111 2.33 27.59 -8.12
CA GLY A 111 2.46 26.56 -9.16
C GLY A 111 1.57 26.89 -10.35
N HIS A 112 2.12 26.79 -11.56
CA HIS A 112 1.38 26.94 -12.82
C HIS A 112 1.79 25.84 -13.79
N ALA A 113 0.82 25.14 -14.38
CA ALA A 113 1.06 24.10 -15.36
C ALA A 113 0.01 24.12 -16.47
N VAL A 114 0.41 23.70 -17.66
CA VAL A 114 -0.50 23.28 -18.72
C VAL A 114 -0.25 21.79 -18.97
N VAL A 115 -1.22 20.94 -18.61
CA VAL A 115 -1.09 19.49 -18.72
C VAL A 115 -2.31 18.81 -19.32
N ASP A 116 -2.08 17.69 -19.98
CA ASP A 116 -3.14 16.77 -20.37
C ASP A 116 -3.64 16.02 -19.12
N LEU A 117 -4.96 15.92 -18.97
CA LEU A 117 -5.62 15.20 -17.88
C LEU A 117 -6.43 14.04 -18.43
N THR A 118 -6.35 12.90 -17.77
CA THR A 118 -7.24 11.76 -17.97
C THR A 118 -8.44 11.90 -17.04
N VAL A 119 -9.63 11.73 -17.59
CA VAL A 119 -10.88 11.68 -16.83
C VAL A 119 -11.46 10.28 -16.98
N THR A 120 -11.66 9.64 -15.84
CA THR A 120 -12.35 8.37 -15.71
C THR A 120 -13.71 8.62 -15.07
N ASP A 121 -14.77 8.30 -15.80
CA ASP A 121 -16.15 8.40 -15.33
C ASP A 121 -16.75 6.99 -15.20
N SER A 122 -17.22 6.67 -14.00
CA SER A 122 -18.08 5.53 -13.72
C SER A 122 -19.48 6.06 -13.39
N PRO A 123 -20.45 5.99 -14.32
CA PRO A 123 -21.77 6.56 -14.12
C PRO A 123 -22.62 5.84 -13.06
N GLY A 124 -22.25 4.60 -12.69
CA GLY A 124 -23.07 3.73 -11.84
C GLY A 124 -24.24 3.07 -12.59
N CYS A 125 -25.09 2.36 -11.87
CA CYS A 125 -26.26 1.64 -12.34
C CYS A 125 -25.99 0.60 -13.43
N GLY A 126 -24.82 -0.05 -13.36
CA GLY A 126 -24.39 -1.05 -14.34
C GLY A 126 -23.94 -0.48 -15.69
N GLU A 127 -23.87 0.85 -15.83
CA GLU A 127 -23.29 1.48 -17.01
C GLU A 127 -21.76 1.30 -17.03
N PRO A 128 -21.16 1.11 -18.22
CA PRO A 128 -19.74 0.89 -18.34
C PRO A 128 -18.94 2.16 -17.99
N GLU A 129 -17.75 1.95 -17.42
CA GLU A 129 -16.76 3.01 -17.21
C GLU A 129 -16.30 3.59 -18.56
N SER A 130 -16.08 4.91 -18.58
CA SER A 130 -15.54 5.60 -19.74
C SER A 130 -14.28 6.39 -19.35
N VAL A 131 -13.30 6.41 -20.26
CA VAL A 131 -12.04 7.13 -20.08
C VAL A 131 -11.87 8.11 -21.22
N SER A 132 -11.59 9.37 -20.90
CA SER A 132 -11.35 10.44 -21.87
C SER A 132 -10.13 11.28 -21.49
N VAL A 133 -9.54 11.95 -22.48
CA VAL A 133 -8.42 12.86 -22.28
C VAL A 133 -8.90 14.30 -22.48
N LEU A 134 -8.63 15.15 -21.49
CA LEU A 134 -8.80 16.59 -21.54
C LEU A 134 -7.44 17.23 -21.82
N PRO A 135 -7.18 17.65 -23.06
CA PRO A 135 -5.87 18.17 -23.41
C PRO A 135 -5.66 19.59 -22.85
N ALA A 136 -4.40 19.92 -22.58
CA ALA A 136 -3.90 21.27 -22.27
C ALA A 136 -4.71 22.04 -21.22
N GLN A 137 -4.99 21.40 -20.08
CA GLN A 137 -5.68 22.02 -18.96
C GLN A 137 -4.73 22.90 -18.14
N ASP A 138 -5.16 24.13 -17.87
CA ASP A 138 -4.44 25.06 -17.01
C ASP A 138 -4.63 24.69 -15.53
N VAL A 139 -3.55 24.42 -14.82
CA VAL A 139 -3.56 24.00 -13.42
C VAL A 139 -2.78 25.01 -12.60
N GLN A 140 -3.40 25.54 -11.55
CA GLN A 140 -2.80 26.57 -10.71
C GLN A 140 -2.97 26.26 -9.24
N ILE A 141 -1.90 26.46 -8.47
CA ILE A 141 -1.98 26.50 -7.01
C ILE A 141 -1.31 27.75 -6.46
N THR A 142 -1.88 28.31 -5.40
CA THR A 142 -1.18 29.24 -4.50
C THR A 142 -1.17 28.63 -3.11
N VAL A 143 -0.03 28.65 -2.42
CA VAL A 143 0.09 28.11 -1.07
C VAL A 143 0.76 29.13 -0.16
N THR A 144 0.18 29.36 1.01
CA THR A 144 0.74 30.20 2.08
C THR A 144 0.97 29.35 3.32
N GLY A 145 2.22 29.27 3.77
CA GLY A 145 2.61 28.56 4.98
C GLY A 145 2.10 29.26 6.24
N THR A 146 1.35 28.55 7.07
CA THR A 146 0.72 29.07 8.29
C THR A 146 1.38 28.57 9.56
N THR A 147 2.11 27.45 9.50
CA THR A 147 2.80 26.88 10.66
C THR A 147 4.30 27.22 10.68
N PRO A 148 4.95 27.22 11.85
CA PRO A 148 6.41 27.21 11.92
C PRO A 148 6.98 26.01 11.17
N ARG A 149 8.10 26.21 10.47
CA ARG A 149 8.78 25.14 9.75
C ARG A 149 9.18 24.01 10.70
N PHE A 150 8.72 22.81 10.43
CA PHE A 150 9.11 21.60 11.14
C PHE A 150 10.03 20.74 10.27
N PHE A 151 10.76 19.85 10.93
CA PHE A 151 11.71 18.96 10.27
C PHE A 151 11.33 17.52 10.54
N THR A 152 11.27 16.72 9.48
CA THR A 152 11.05 15.28 9.60
C THR A 152 12.15 14.52 8.90
N GLY A 153 12.32 13.25 9.24
CA GLY A 153 13.13 12.36 8.44
C GLY A 153 13.07 10.92 8.85
N ILE A 154 13.49 10.08 7.93
CA ILE A 154 13.68 8.66 8.11
C ILE A 154 15.06 8.29 7.59
N GLY A 155 15.79 7.52 8.37
CA GLY A 155 17.07 6.94 7.98
C GLY A 155 17.02 5.46 8.22
N GLY A 156 17.51 4.66 7.28
CA GLY A 156 17.46 3.22 7.42
C GLY A 156 18.52 2.48 6.65
N THR A 157 18.61 1.19 6.96
CA THR A 157 19.52 0.26 6.27
C THR A 157 18.83 -1.06 6.07
N THR A 158 19.01 -1.61 4.88
CA THR A 158 18.67 -3.00 4.54
C THR A 158 19.98 -3.71 4.22
N SER A 159 20.23 -4.85 4.84
CA SER A 159 21.49 -5.58 4.68
C SER A 159 21.30 -7.08 4.64
N SER A 160 22.07 -7.76 3.80
CA SER A 160 22.15 -9.22 3.75
C SER A 160 23.57 -9.65 3.36
N GLY A 161 24.22 -10.47 4.19
CA GLY A 161 25.63 -10.83 3.95
C GLY A 161 26.53 -9.59 3.85
N SER A 162 27.25 -9.46 2.73
CA SER A 162 28.07 -8.29 2.40
C SER A 162 27.28 -7.13 1.75
N ASP A 163 26.07 -7.41 1.27
CA ASP A 163 25.25 -6.47 0.54
C ASP A 163 24.51 -5.53 1.51
N ARG A 164 24.47 -4.25 1.15
CA ARG A 164 23.89 -3.21 2.02
C ARG A 164 23.35 -2.04 1.22
N SER A 165 22.07 -1.75 1.42
CA SER A 165 21.44 -0.48 1.07
C SER A 165 21.27 0.38 2.31
N SER A 166 21.54 1.67 2.20
CA SER A 166 21.28 2.67 3.24
C SER A 166 20.58 3.86 2.63
N GLY A 167 19.50 4.28 3.26
CA GLY A 167 18.68 5.40 2.82
C GLY A 167 18.61 6.46 3.90
N ARG A 168 18.56 7.72 3.49
CA ARG A 168 18.16 8.82 4.34
C ARG A 168 17.26 9.75 3.57
N PHE A 169 16.05 9.91 4.06
CA PHE A 169 15.09 10.88 3.63
C PHE A 169 14.89 11.89 4.75
N TYR A 170 14.93 13.18 4.45
CA TYR A 170 14.54 14.20 5.39
C TYR A 170 13.89 15.37 4.67
N ASP A 171 12.99 16.05 5.37
CA ASP A 171 12.36 17.24 4.85
C ASP A 171 12.23 18.34 5.89
N PHE A 172 12.16 19.55 5.35
CA PHE A 172 11.63 20.70 6.04
C PHE A 172 10.27 20.98 5.43
N SER A 173 9.27 21.14 6.28
CA SER A 173 7.90 21.29 5.85
C SER A 173 7.19 22.40 6.63
N ARG A 174 6.18 22.99 6.00
CA ARG A 174 5.17 23.84 6.63
C ARG A 174 3.80 23.39 6.17
N ASP A 175 2.86 23.38 7.10
CA ASP A 175 1.46 23.33 6.77
C ASP A 175 1.02 24.74 6.37
N GLY A 176 -0.01 24.82 5.55
CA GLY A 176 -0.48 26.05 4.97
C GLY A 176 -1.93 25.98 4.53
N THR A 177 -2.41 27.12 4.05
CA THR A 177 -3.65 27.24 3.29
C THR A 177 -3.30 27.45 1.83
N GLY A 178 -4.20 27.11 0.93
CA GLY A 178 -3.95 27.35 -0.48
C GLY A 178 -5.21 27.47 -1.31
N THR A 179 -5.02 27.87 -2.56
CA THR A 179 -6.06 27.91 -3.59
C THR A 179 -5.68 26.99 -4.72
N LEU A 180 -6.67 26.38 -5.37
CA LEU A 180 -6.50 25.46 -6.47
C LEU A 180 -7.47 25.78 -7.62
N SER A 181 -6.96 25.77 -8.85
CA SER A 181 -7.73 25.79 -10.08
C SER A 181 -7.25 24.68 -11.04
N VAL A 182 -8.19 24.04 -11.73
CA VAL A 182 -7.96 23.03 -12.78
C VAL A 182 -8.92 23.30 -13.94
N GLY A 183 -8.41 23.92 -15.00
CA GLY A 183 -9.16 24.34 -16.17
C GLY A 183 -10.44 25.09 -15.80
N SER A 184 -11.54 24.71 -16.45
CA SER A 184 -12.89 25.16 -16.07
C SER A 184 -13.58 24.21 -15.06
N LEU A 185 -12.93 23.11 -14.68
CA LEU A 185 -13.54 22.07 -13.83
C LEU A 185 -13.57 22.49 -12.37
N ILE A 186 -12.49 23.11 -11.91
CA ILE A 186 -12.33 23.62 -10.55
C ILE A 186 -11.74 25.01 -10.66
N VAL A 187 -12.38 26.02 -10.05
CA VAL A 187 -11.96 27.41 -10.19
C VAL A 187 -11.80 28.03 -8.81
N GLY A 188 -10.55 28.34 -8.43
CA GLY A 188 -10.21 29.14 -7.26
C GLY A 188 -10.71 28.58 -5.94
N VAL A 189 -10.74 27.26 -5.78
CA VAL A 189 -11.19 26.63 -4.54
C VAL A 189 -10.15 26.84 -3.46
N GLU A 190 -10.56 27.48 -2.36
CA GLU A 190 -9.73 27.63 -1.17
C GLU A 190 -9.73 26.33 -0.37
N SER A 191 -8.58 25.98 0.20
CA SER A 191 -8.43 24.85 1.09
C SER A 191 -7.57 25.22 2.30
N PRO A 192 -7.99 24.80 3.51
CA PRO A 192 -7.18 24.94 4.71
C PRO A 192 -6.04 23.90 4.78
N ALA A 193 -5.91 23.01 3.80
CA ALA A 193 -4.97 21.89 3.81
C ALA A 193 -4.03 21.92 2.61
N ALA A 194 -3.05 22.80 2.71
CA ALA A 194 -1.92 22.86 1.81
C ALA A 194 -0.61 22.60 2.55
N PHE A 195 0.45 22.28 1.83
CA PHE A 195 1.78 22.17 2.43
C PHE A 195 2.88 22.66 1.48
N LEU A 196 3.98 23.08 2.10
CA LEU A 196 5.22 23.49 1.45
C LEU A 196 6.35 22.62 1.98
N LYS A 197 7.19 22.10 1.10
CA LYS A 197 8.21 21.13 1.46
C LYS A 197 9.51 21.36 0.69
N PHE A 198 10.62 21.19 1.39
CA PHE A 198 11.92 20.90 0.80
C PHE A 198 12.41 19.56 1.32
N ALA A 199 12.66 18.61 0.41
CA ALA A 199 13.05 17.26 0.74
C ALA A 199 14.43 16.92 0.18
N VAL A 200 15.12 16.04 0.88
CA VAL A 200 16.37 15.42 0.43
C VAL A 200 16.27 13.93 0.64
N GLU A 201 16.49 13.19 -0.43
CA GLU A 201 16.59 11.74 -0.45
C GLU A 201 18.01 11.35 -0.83
N ARG A 202 18.62 10.47 -0.05
CA ARG A 202 19.94 9.93 -0.30
C ARG A 202 19.87 8.43 -0.17
N GLN A 203 20.28 7.73 -1.21
CA GLN A 203 20.44 6.29 -1.18
C GLN A 203 21.87 5.93 -1.53
N ARG A 204 22.37 4.94 -0.80
CA ARG A 204 23.67 4.34 -1.04
C ARG A 204 23.52 2.83 -1.00
N THR A 205 23.84 2.18 -2.11
CA THR A 205 23.86 0.71 -2.21
C THR A 205 25.28 0.23 -2.43
N HIS A 206 25.69 -0.78 -1.66
CA HIS A 206 26.93 -1.51 -1.83
C HIS A 206 26.58 -2.97 -2.15
N GLY A 207 27.06 -3.46 -3.30
CA GLY A 207 26.70 -4.79 -3.80
C GLY A 207 25.31 -4.80 -4.43
N GLU A 208 24.61 -5.91 -4.31
CA GLU A 208 23.22 -6.05 -4.77
C GLU A 208 22.25 -5.41 -3.76
N ALA A 209 21.16 -4.80 -4.21
CA ALA A 209 20.17 -4.25 -3.28
C ALA A 209 19.43 -5.43 -2.60
N PRO A 210 19.52 -5.63 -1.27
CA PRO A 210 18.87 -6.77 -0.66
C PRO A 210 17.36 -6.58 -0.68
N VAL A 211 16.64 -7.61 -1.14
CA VAL A 211 15.17 -7.67 -1.13
C VAL A 211 14.73 -8.12 0.26
N ALA A 212 13.99 -7.26 0.97
CA ALA A 212 13.50 -7.58 2.30
C ALA A 212 12.07 -8.14 2.20
N PRO A 213 11.78 -9.31 2.80
CA PRO A 213 10.40 -9.78 2.90
C PRO A 213 9.61 -8.91 3.88
N ASP A 214 8.29 -8.92 3.72
CA ASP A 214 7.41 -8.18 4.62
C ASP A 214 7.58 -8.59 6.09
N PRO A 215 7.46 -7.65 7.03
CA PRO A 215 7.61 -7.94 8.45
C PRO A 215 6.44 -8.80 8.95
N VAL A 216 6.72 -10.06 9.26
CA VAL A 216 5.73 -11.03 9.78
C VAL A 216 5.68 -11.11 11.31
N ALA A 217 6.62 -10.44 12.00
CA ALA A 217 6.75 -10.50 13.45
C ALA A 217 6.27 -9.20 14.12
N PRO A 218 5.48 -9.29 15.20
CA PRO A 218 5.09 -8.13 15.99
C PRO A 218 6.33 -7.50 16.67
N PRO A 219 6.26 -6.23 17.11
CA PRO A 219 7.36 -5.57 17.82
C PRO A 219 7.90 -6.41 18.97
N GLY A 220 9.23 -6.63 19.00
CA GLY A 220 9.91 -7.45 20.01
C GLY A 220 9.66 -8.97 19.92
N GLY A 221 8.92 -9.45 18.92
CA GLY A 221 8.49 -10.83 18.78
C GLY A 221 9.14 -11.62 17.63
N THR A 222 8.53 -12.75 17.31
CA THR A 222 8.87 -13.61 16.16
C THR A 222 7.61 -13.96 15.38
N GLY A 223 7.75 -14.28 14.10
CA GLY A 223 6.61 -14.65 13.27
C GLY A 223 7.00 -15.44 12.03
N ALA A 224 6.00 -16.06 11.43
CA ALA A 224 6.08 -16.78 10.17
C ALA A 224 4.75 -16.61 9.42
N ARG A 225 4.82 -16.50 8.09
CA ARG A 225 3.66 -16.42 7.22
C ARG A 225 3.90 -17.28 5.98
N GLY A 226 2.86 -17.96 5.52
CA GLY A 226 2.85 -18.67 4.25
C GLY A 226 1.49 -18.53 3.57
N ASP A 227 1.54 -18.30 2.26
CA ASP A 227 0.38 -18.05 1.42
C ASP A 227 0.40 -19.06 0.27
N TYR A 228 -0.72 -19.75 0.03
CA TYR A 228 -0.94 -20.68 -1.07
C TYR A 228 -2.12 -20.19 -1.89
N SER A 229 -1.96 -20.14 -3.21
CA SER A 229 -3.04 -19.86 -4.12
C SER A 229 -2.91 -20.75 -5.35
N ALA A 230 -4.01 -21.31 -5.84
CA ALA A 230 -4.04 -22.16 -7.01
C ALA A 230 -5.32 -21.95 -7.81
N GLU A 231 -5.17 -21.94 -9.13
CA GLU A 231 -6.27 -21.96 -10.09
C GLU A 231 -6.35 -23.34 -10.74
N PHE A 232 -7.57 -23.80 -11.03
CA PHE A 232 -7.84 -25.13 -11.53
C PHE A 232 -8.78 -25.06 -12.74
N GLU A 233 -8.52 -25.92 -13.73
CA GLU A 233 -9.40 -26.15 -14.89
C GLU A 233 -10.00 -27.57 -14.80
N PRO A 234 -11.12 -27.75 -14.07
CA PRO A 234 -11.66 -29.08 -13.87
C PRO A 234 -12.17 -29.71 -15.17
N THR A 235 -11.94 -31.02 -15.33
CA THR A 235 -12.39 -31.77 -16.51
C THR A 235 -13.92 -31.82 -16.56
N GLY A 236 -14.52 -31.15 -17.55
CA GLY A 236 -15.98 -31.02 -17.66
C GLY A 236 -16.54 -29.72 -17.07
N GLY A 237 -15.69 -28.80 -16.60
CA GLY A 237 -16.06 -27.46 -16.15
C GLY A 237 -16.60 -27.38 -14.71
N LEU A 238 -17.04 -28.49 -14.12
CA LEU A 238 -17.55 -28.55 -12.73
C LEU A 238 -16.45 -28.91 -11.74
N GLY A 239 -16.41 -28.22 -10.60
CA GLY A 239 -15.46 -28.47 -9.51
C GLY A 239 -14.78 -27.20 -9.03
N VAL A 240 -13.72 -27.37 -8.24
CA VAL A 240 -12.90 -26.25 -7.73
C VAL A 240 -12.27 -25.51 -8.91
N LEU A 241 -12.42 -24.20 -8.92
CA LEU A 241 -11.82 -23.28 -9.88
C LEU A 241 -10.63 -22.54 -9.24
N PHE A 242 -10.73 -22.24 -7.95
CA PHE A 242 -9.74 -21.46 -7.23
C PHE A 242 -9.69 -21.85 -5.76
N GLU A 243 -8.48 -21.92 -5.22
CA GLU A 243 -8.22 -22.02 -3.79
C GLU A 243 -7.18 -21.00 -3.36
N ASP A 244 -7.37 -20.44 -2.17
CA ASP A 244 -6.40 -19.60 -1.48
C ASP A 244 -6.37 -19.98 -0.01
N ALA A 245 -5.17 -19.99 0.58
CA ALA A 245 -4.97 -20.20 2.01
C ALA A 245 -3.79 -19.37 2.51
N ILE A 246 -4.04 -18.59 3.56
CA ILE A 246 -3.04 -17.75 4.22
C ILE A 246 -2.96 -18.19 5.67
N VAL A 247 -1.75 -18.47 6.15
CA VAL A 247 -1.50 -18.76 7.56
C VAL A 247 -0.38 -17.87 8.05
N GLN A 248 -0.66 -17.12 9.12
CA GLN A 248 0.32 -16.33 9.85
C GLN A 248 0.33 -16.76 11.31
N ALA A 249 1.52 -17.00 11.84
CA ALA A 249 1.73 -17.31 13.23
C ALA A 249 2.75 -16.35 13.82
N SER A 250 2.48 -15.83 15.02
CA SER A 250 3.42 -14.94 15.69
C SER A 250 3.45 -15.18 17.19
N THR A 251 4.59 -14.89 17.80
CA THR A 251 4.79 -14.90 19.24
C THR A 251 5.16 -13.49 19.69
N SER A 252 4.38 -12.92 20.61
CA SER A 252 4.62 -11.58 21.15
C SER A 252 5.86 -11.52 22.04
N SER A 253 6.35 -10.30 22.27
CA SER A 253 7.46 -10.06 23.19
C SER A 253 7.06 -10.36 24.66
N PRO A 254 8.02 -10.55 25.57
CA PRO A 254 7.76 -10.54 27.01
C PRO A 254 6.95 -9.30 27.45
N PRO A 255 6.16 -9.39 28.55
CA PRO A 255 6.16 -10.46 29.55
C PRO A 255 5.22 -11.64 29.25
N GLU A 256 4.18 -11.46 28.45
CA GLU A 256 3.11 -12.46 28.27
C GLU A 256 3.49 -13.59 27.30
N ARG A 257 4.31 -13.31 26.27
CA ARG A 257 4.73 -14.28 25.23
C ARG A 257 3.57 -15.17 24.75
N ALA A 258 2.55 -14.56 24.18
CA ALA A 258 1.42 -15.27 23.60
C ALA A 258 1.74 -15.65 22.15
N THR A 259 1.41 -16.89 21.76
CA THR A 259 1.44 -17.32 20.36
C THR A 259 0.04 -17.29 19.79
N THR A 260 -0.13 -16.52 18.71
CA THR A 260 -1.38 -16.42 17.96
C THR A 260 -1.15 -16.98 16.57
N VAL A 261 -2.04 -17.86 16.13
CA VAL A 261 -2.14 -18.30 14.74
C VAL A 261 -3.40 -17.66 14.18
N SER A 262 -3.27 -16.99 13.05
CA SER A 262 -4.36 -16.43 12.26
C SER A 262 -4.32 -17.07 10.89
N ALA A 263 -5.49 -17.40 10.36
CA ALA A 263 -5.58 -18.03 9.06
C ALA A 263 -6.84 -17.60 8.33
N SER A 264 -6.80 -17.72 7.01
CA SER A 264 -7.97 -17.62 6.16
C SER A 264 -7.84 -18.58 4.98
N SER A 265 -8.96 -19.02 4.44
CA SER A 265 -8.97 -19.68 3.13
C SER A 265 -10.20 -19.30 2.32
N LEU A 266 -10.05 -19.29 1.00
CA LEU A 266 -11.11 -19.10 0.04
C LEU A 266 -11.13 -20.30 -0.90
N THR A 267 -12.31 -20.83 -1.18
CA THR A 267 -12.54 -21.85 -2.20
C THR A 267 -13.67 -21.37 -3.10
N VAL A 268 -13.43 -21.38 -4.41
CA VAL A 268 -14.44 -21.06 -5.42
C VAL A 268 -14.66 -22.30 -6.28
N GLU A 269 -15.90 -22.75 -6.35
CA GLU A 269 -16.30 -23.95 -7.09
C GLU A 269 -17.40 -23.61 -8.10
N LEU A 270 -17.35 -24.23 -9.28
CA LEU A 270 -18.50 -24.28 -10.18
C LEU A 270 -19.31 -25.54 -9.87
N VAL A 271 -20.57 -25.35 -9.50
CA VAL A 271 -21.50 -26.42 -9.09
C VAL A 271 -22.67 -26.53 -10.06
N ASP A 272 -23.22 -27.74 -10.19
CA ASP A 272 -24.47 -28.01 -10.92
C ASP A 272 -25.66 -27.78 -9.97
N CYS A 273 -26.61 -26.95 -10.38
CA CYS A 273 -27.80 -26.63 -9.59
C CYS A 273 -28.89 -27.71 -9.67
N GLY A 274 -28.70 -28.75 -10.50
CA GLY A 274 -29.62 -29.87 -10.67
C GLY A 274 -30.80 -29.58 -11.61
N ASP A 275 -30.91 -28.36 -12.12
CA ASP A 275 -31.87 -27.92 -13.15
C ASP A 275 -31.24 -27.77 -14.54
N GLY A 276 -29.97 -28.21 -14.68
CA GLY A 276 -29.18 -28.05 -15.90
C GLY A 276 -28.44 -26.72 -16.01
N THR A 277 -28.57 -25.84 -15.01
CA THR A 277 -27.75 -24.63 -14.88
C THR A 277 -26.55 -24.88 -13.95
N THR A 278 -25.52 -24.06 -14.13
CA THR A 278 -24.33 -24.05 -13.27
C THR A 278 -24.24 -22.72 -12.55
N ALA A 279 -23.80 -22.74 -11.29
CA ALA A 279 -23.55 -21.53 -10.52
C ALA A 279 -22.25 -21.63 -9.74
N ILE A 280 -21.78 -20.48 -9.26
CA ILE A 280 -20.60 -20.40 -8.41
C ILE A 280 -21.03 -20.66 -6.96
N ARG A 281 -20.23 -21.47 -6.26
CA ARG A 281 -20.25 -21.59 -4.81
C ARG A 281 -18.92 -21.07 -4.27
N GLU A 282 -18.98 -20.09 -3.39
CA GLU A 282 -17.81 -19.52 -2.73
C GLU A 282 -17.86 -19.85 -1.24
N GLN A 283 -16.75 -20.34 -0.71
CA GLN A 283 -16.57 -20.56 0.72
C GLN A 283 -15.34 -19.80 1.20
N PHE A 284 -15.55 -18.84 2.09
CA PHE A 284 -14.49 -18.11 2.77
C PHE A 284 -14.51 -18.43 4.26
N VAL A 285 -13.34 -18.69 4.83
CA VAL A 285 -13.16 -18.83 6.29
C VAL A 285 -12.07 -17.87 6.76
N VAL A 286 -12.27 -17.25 7.92
CA VAL A 286 -11.26 -16.42 8.58
C VAL A 286 -11.34 -16.59 10.09
N GLY A 287 -10.18 -16.65 10.74
CA GLY A 287 -10.13 -16.89 12.18
C GLY A 287 -8.75 -16.63 12.76
N SER A 288 -8.73 -16.47 14.08
CA SER A 288 -7.48 -16.43 14.85
C SER A 288 -7.67 -17.08 16.20
N GLY A 289 -6.61 -17.67 16.73
CA GLY A 289 -6.66 -18.38 17.99
C GLY A 289 -5.28 -18.71 18.55
N PRO A 290 -5.24 -19.35 19.73
CA PRO A 290 -4.00 -19.87 20.29
C PRO A 290 -3.45 -20.98 19.39
N GLY A 291 -2.13 -21.05 19.30
CA GLY A 291 -1.45 -22.15 18.60
C GLY A 291 -0.01 -22.28 19.03
N VAL A 292 0.74 -23.07 18.28
CA VAL A 292 2.17 -23.28 18.50
C VAL A 292 2.94 -22.68 17.34
N LEU A 293 4.03 -21.99 17.63
CA LEU A 293 5.00 -21.51 16.66
C LEU A 293 6.40 -21.91 17.13
N THR A 294 7.13 -22.61 16.28
CA THR A 294 8.53 -22.95 16.50
C THR A 294 9.37 -22.34 15.40
N ILE A 295 10.31 -21.47 15.75
CA ILE A 295 11.25 -20.84 14.83
C ILE A 295 12.63 -21.47 15.00
N GLY A 296 13.18 -21.98 13.90
CA GLY A 296 14.54 -22.52 13.83
C GLY A 296 15.61 -21.44 14.01
N ARG A 297 16.83 -21.89 14.34
CA ARG A 297 17.99 -20.98 14.48
C ARG A 297 18.18 -20.12 13.23
N LYS A 298 18.52 -18.85 13.43
CA LYS A 298 18.74 -17.87 12.35
C LYS A 298 17.58 -17.77 11.35
N LEU A 299 16.34 -18.01 11.82
CA LEU A 299 15.14 -18.02 10.98
C LEU A 299 15.24 -19.06 9.84
N GLY A 300 15.94 -20.17 10.07
CA GLY A 300 16.18 -21.19 9.04
C GLY A 300 14.96 -22.05 8.71
N THR A 301 14.05 -22.21 9.67
CA THR A 301 12.79 -22.95 9.53
C THR A 301 11.73 -22.31 10.41
N ALA A 302 10.46 -22.53 10.09
CA ALA A 302 9.34 -22.21 10.96
C ALA A 302 8.26 -23.26 10.83
N THR A 303 7.71 -23.72 11.94
CA THR A 303 6.52 -24.57 11.96
C THR A 303 5.46 -23.94 12.85
N ALA A 304 4.24 -23.84 12.37
CA ALA A 304 3.11 -23.44 13.19
C ALA A 304 1.95 -24.43 13.03
N SER A 305 1.19 -24.61 14.10
CA SER A 305 0.02 -25.48 14.08
C SER A 305 -1.02 -25.02 15.09
N GLY A 306 -2.30 -25.26 14.82
CA GLY A 306 -3.39 -24.94 15.73
C GLY A 306 -4.72 -25.56 15.30
N SER A 307 -5.70 -25.49 16.19
CA SER A 307 -7.11 -25.76 15.87
C SER A 307 -7.87 -24.47 16.16
N ILE A 308 -8.33 -23.82 15.10
CA ILE A 308 -8.86 -22.45 15.15
C ILE A 308 -10.36 -22.50 14.90
N GLN A 309 -11.09 -21.69 15.65
CA GLN A 309 -12.48 -21.38 15.36
C GLN A 309 -12.53 -20.27 14.31
N PHE A 310 -13.16 -20.56 13.18
CA PHE A 310 -13.31 -19.66 12.04
C PHE A 310 -14.76 -19.21 11.92
N ASP A 311 -14.94 -17.96 11.51
CA ASP A 311 -16.17 -17.52 10.89
C ASP A 311 -16.14 -17.98 9.44
N ARG A 312 -17.20 -18.66 9.00
CA ARG A 312 -17.33 -19.20 7.65
C ARG A 312 -18.49 -18.52 6.94
N PHE A 313 -18.23 -18.11 5.72
CA PHE A 313 -19.17 -17.47 4.81
C PHE A 313 -19.30 -18.36 3.58
N VAL A 314 -20.53 -18.78 3.27
CA VAL A 314 -20.81 -19.60 2.08
C VAL A 314 -21.85 -18.87 1.23
N SER A 315 -21.48 -18.47 0.03
CA SER A 315 -22.42 -18.01 -0.99
C SER A 315 -22.64 -19.13 -2.00
N ASP A 316 -23.90 -19.44 -2.29
CA ASP A 316 -24.29 -20.46 -3.26
C ASP A 316 -25.23 -19.85 -4.29
N GLY A 317 -24.75 -19.68 -5.52
CA GLY A 317 -25.54 -19.12 -6.61
C GLY A 317 -26.76 -19.97 -6.98
N CYS A 318 -26.78 -21.28 -6.67
CA CYS A 318 -27.96 -22.11 -6.86
C CYS A 318 -29.07 -21.82 -5.85
N GLN A 319 -28.77 -21.17 -4.72
CA GLN A 319 -29.73 -20.82 -3.66
C GLN A 319 -30.03 -19.32 -3.56
N GLY A 320 -29.76 -18.56 -4.63
CA GLY A 320 -30.03 -17.13 -4.68
C GLY A 320 -28.90 -16.24 -4.17
N GLY A 321 -27.71 -16.80 -3.91
CA GLY A 321 -26.47 -16.05 -3.67
C GLY A 321 -26.31 -15.40 -2.28
N GLU A 322 -27.36 -15.41 -1.44
CA GLU A 322 -27.28 -14.87 -0.08
C GLU A 322 -26.25 -15.66 0.76
N PRO A 323 -25.26 -14.98 1.37
CA PRO A 323 -24.22 -15.65 2.12
C PRO A 323 -24.75 -16.22 3.44
N VAL A 324 -24.60 -17.53 3.62
CA VAL A 324 -24.82 -18.20 4.90
C VAL A 324 -23.58 -18.03 5.76
N THR A 325 -23.75 -17.51 6.97
CA THR A 325 -22.66 -17.33 7.94
C THR A 325 -22.81 -18.29 9.11
N ASP A 326 -21.76 -19.05 9.41
CA ASP A 326 -21.68 -19.88 10.61
C ASP A 326 -20.24 -19.94 11.15
N THR A 327 -20.03 -20.82 12.13
CA THR A 327 -18.72 -20.99 12.76
C THR A 327 -18.26 -22.45 12.63
N VAL A 328 -17.00 -22.65 12.25
CA VAL A 328 -16.39 -23.97 12.09
C VAL A 328 -15.04 -24.05 12.79
N VAL A 329 -14.65 -25.22 13.28
CA VAL A 329 -13.31 -25.45 13.85
C VAL A 329 -12.49 -26.24 12.84
N LEU A 330 -11.38 -25.67 12.38
CA LEU A 330 -10.49 -26.29 11.38
C LEU A 330 -9.06 -26.38 11.90
N PRO A 331 -8.33 -27.46 11.56
CA PRO A 331 -6.89 -27.53 11.79
C PRO A 331 -6.16 -26.54 10.87
N VAL A 332 -5.07 -25.99 11.38
CA VAL A 332 -4.16 -25.11 10.64
C VAL A 332 -2.75 -25.62 10.81
N ASP A 333 -2.01 -25.70 9.70
CA ASP A 333 -0.60 -26.08 9.69
C ASP A 333 0.20 -25.16 8.76
N LEU A 334 1.41 -24.83 9.19
CA LEU A 334 2.41 -24.07 8.44
C LEU A 334 3.76 -24.74 8.64
N ASN A 335 4.45 -25.05 7.56
CA ASN A 335 5.80 -25.62 7.61
C ASN A 335 6.68 -24.95 6.56
N LEU A 336 7.68 -24.22 7.00
CA LEU A 336 8.53 -23.37 6.17
C LEU A 336 10.01 -23.70 6.37
N ALA A 337 10.76 -23.66 5.28
CA ALA A 337 12.21 -23.63 5.26
C ALA A 337 12.69 -22.37 4.54
N ALA A 338 13.70 -21.70 5.08
CA ALA A 338 14.27 -20.52 4.48
C ALA A 338 14.87 -20.82 3.10
N SER A 339 14.48 -20.03 2.10
CA SER A 339 14.94 -20.13 0.72
C SER A 339 15.97 -19.05 0.36
N ALA A 340 15.96 -17.91 1.06
CA ALA A 340 16.85 -16.78 0.80
C ALA A 340 17.83 -16.49 1.97
N PRO A 341 18.87 -15.66 1.77
CA PRO A 341 19.70 -15.13 2.84
C PRO A 341 18.91 -14.37 3.92
N LEU A 342 19.47 -14.27 5.12
CA LEU A 342 18.87 -13.46 6.19
C LEU A 342 19.01 -11.98 5.85
N VAL A 343 17.92 -11.23 5.95
CA VAL A 343 17.89 -9.79 5.70
C VAL A 343 17.62 -9.05 6.99
N ARG A 344 18.40 -8.00 7.26
CA ARG A 344 18.16 -7.08 8.37
C ARG A 344 17.74 -5.74 7.84
N VAL A 345 16.59 -5.27 8.29
CA VAL A 345 16.10 -3.91 8.08
C VAL A 345 16.13 -3.17 9.40
N SER A 346 16.59 -1.93 9.37
CA SER A 346 16.49 -1.02 10.50
C SER A 346 16.17 0.37 10.01
N ASP A 347 15.24 1.04 10.66
CA ASP A 347 14.90 2.43 10.38
C ASP A 347 14.86 3.25 11.68
N THR A 348 15.07 4.54 11.51
CA THR A 348 14.89 5.53 12.55
C THR A 348 14.10 6.67 11.94
N ARG A 349 12.93 6.93 12.51
CA ARG A 349 12.09 8.07 12.18
C ARG A 349 12.33 9.14 13.22
N TRP A 350 12.38 10.38 12.79
CA TRP A 350 12.45 11.51 13.70
C TRP A 350 11.59 12.66 13.22
N GLN A 351 10.99 13.35 14.17
CA GLN A 351 10.29 14.60 13.95
C GLN A 351 10.80 15.63 14.94
N ILE A 352 11.11 16.82 14.44
CA ILE A 352 11.53 17.97 15.23
C ILE A 352 10.55 19.08 14.96
N ARG A 353 9.76 19.44 15.98
CA ARG A 353 8.81 20.54 15.94
C ARG A 353 9.37 21.71 16.77
N PRO A 354 9.36 22.94 16.25
CA PRO A 354 9.79 24.11 17.02
C PRO A 354 8.99 24.21 18.34
N GLY A 355 9.69 24.31 19.47
CA GLY A 355 9.07 24.43 20.80
C GLY A 355 8.65 23.11 21.46
N GLU A 356 8.56 22.00 20.72
CA GLU A 356 8.09 20.70 21.25
C GLU A 356 9.22 19.65 21.39
N GLY A 357 10.40 19.92 20.84
CA GLY A 357 11.56 19.03 20.95
C GLY A 357 11.66 18.03 19.80
N ALA A 358 12.39 16.93 20.03
CA ALA A 358 12.66 15.90 19.02
C ALA A 358 12.06 14.55 19.44
N GLU A 359 11.11 14.06 18.65
CA GLU A 359 10.61 12.70 18.75
C GLU A 359 11.45 11.78 17.87
N ARG A 360 11.80 10.59 18.37
CA ARG A 360 12.59 9.60 17.64
C ARG A 360 12.06 8.20 17.90
N THR A 361 11.67 7.53 16.83
CA THR A 361 11.22 6.13 16.86
C THR A 361 12.23 5.30 16.10
N LYS A 362 12.69 4.21 16.71
CA LYS A 362 13.63 3.27 16.10
C LYS A 362 12.94 1.94 15.94
N GLY A 363 13.14 1.32 14.79
CA GLY A 363 12.66 -0.02 14.51
C GLY A 363 13.76 -0.85 13.87
N TRP A 364 13.68 -2.16 14.05
CA TRP A 364 14.41 -3.09 13.20
C TRP A 364 13.66 -4.41 13.13
N TYR A 365 13.84 -5.11 12.02
CA TYR A 365 13.43 -6.50 11.91
C TYR A 365 14.46 -7.30 11.13
N LEU A 366 14.45 -8.60 11.40
CA LEU A 366 15.11 -9.63 10.64
C LEU A 366 14.04 -10.39 9.89
N GLY A 367 14.25 -10.58 8.59
CA GLY A 367 13.34 -11.28 7.71
C GLY A 367 14.09 -12.27 6.84
N ARG A 368 13.41 -13.33 6.43
CA ARG A 368 13.94 -14.32 5.52
C ARG A 368 12.81 -14.86 4.65
N GLU A 369 12.96 -14.77 3.34
CA GLU A 369 12.04 -15.48 2.45
C GLU A 369 12.16 -16.98 2.69
N ALA A 370 11.03 -17.66 2.56
CA ALA A 370 10.90 -19.07 2.81
C ALA A 370 10.05 -19.73 1.73
N THR A 371 10.08 -21.05 1.74
CA THR A 371 9.21 -21.91 0.94
C THR A 371 8.74 -23.05 1.84
N GLY A 372 7.58 -23.60 1.54
CA GLY A 372 7.10 -24.77 2.26
C GLY A 372 5.64 -25.04 1.96
N THR A 373 4.89 -25.42 2.98
CA THR A 373 3.48 -25.78 2.84
C THR A 373 2.62 -25.07 3.87
N VAL A 374 1.38 -24.80 3.48
CA VAL A 374 0.34 -24.25 4.32
C VAL A 374 -0.92 -25.10 4.19
N ALA A 375 -1.69 -25.22 5.27
CA ALA A 375 -2.98 -25.89 5.27
C ALA A 375 -3.97 -25.19 6.21
N VAL A 376 -5.22 -25.04 5.75
CA VAL A 376 -6.38 -24.59 6.51
C VAL A 376 -7.53 -25.55 6.22
N GLY A 377 -7.80 -26.47 7.14
CA GLY A 377 -8.74 -27.55 6.92
C GLY A 377 -8.32 -28.44 5.74
N ALA A 378 -9.16 -28.48 4.69
CA ALA A 378 -8.90 -29.27 3.48
C ALA A 378 -8.07 -28.51 2.44
N VAL A 379 -8.04 -27.16 2.49
CA VAL A 379 -7.27 -26.34 1.56
C VAL A 379 -5.81 -26.39 1.98
N ALA A 380 -4.96 -26.98 1.15
CA ALA A 380 -3.55 -27.15 1.46
C ALA A 380 -2.70 -27.16 0.20
N GLY A 381 -1.50 -26.58 0.29
CA GLY A 381 -0.59 -26.56 -0.84
C GLY A 381 0.78 -25.97 -0.52
N THR A 382 1.61 -25.90 -1.56
CA THR A 382 2.93 -25.27 -1.46
C THR A 382 2.81 -23.76 -1.47
N THR A 383 3.56 -23.08 -0.61
CA THR A 383 3.49 -21.62 -0.49
C THR A 383 4.07 -20.92 -1.71
N ASN A 384 3.34 -19.94 -2.26
CA ASN A 384 3.80 -19.04 -3.31
C ASN A 384 4.58 -17.84 -2.72
N LEU A 385 4.18 -17.39 -1.52
CA LEU A 385 4.85 -16.35 -0.75
C LEU A 385 4.99 -16.85 0.68
N ALA A 386 6.20 -16.78 1.23
CA ALA A 386 6.41 -17.11 2.64
C ALA A 386 7.60 -16.36 3.23
N ALA A 387 7.50 -16.05 4.52
CA ALA A 387 8.54 -15.34 5.24
C ALA A 387 8.61 -15.79 6.70
N ILE A 388 9.83 -15.75 7.25
CA ILE A 388 10.13 -16.00 8.66
C ILE A 388 10.82 -14.76 9.21
N GLY A 389 10.35 -14.25 10.35
CA GLY A 389 10.76 -12.94 10.85
C GLY A 389 10.93 -12.86 12.36
N SER A 390 11.67 -11.83 12.77
CA SER A 390 11.76 -11.37 14.15
C SER A 390 11.94 -9.85 14.17
N SER A 391 11.27 -9.17 15.09
CA SER A 391 11.32 -7.71 15.16
C SER A 391 11.85 -7.28 16.52
N GLY A 392 12.59 -6.16 16.54
CA GLY A 392 12.95 -5.46 17.76
C GLY A 392 11.85 -4.50 18.23
N PRO A 393 11.92 -4.04 19.48
CA PRO A 393 11.15 -2.90 19.94
C PRO A 393 11.63 -1.59 19.30
#